data_AF-A0A915KA13-F1
#
_entry.id   AF-A0A915KA13-F1
#
_cell.length_a   1.000
_cell.length_b   1.000
_cell.length_c   1.000
_cell.angle_alpha   90.00
_cell.angle_beta   90.00
_cell.angle_gamma   90.00
#
_symmetry.space_group_name_H-M   'P 1'
#
loop_
_entity.id
_entity.type
_entity.pdbx_description
1 polymer ?
#
loop_
_entity_poly.entity_id
_entity_poly.type
_entity_poly.pdbx_seq_one_letter_code
_entity_poly.pdbx_strand_id
1 'polypeptide(L)'
;MAATILRSPVNISVSPPIATASKIKQWVVTVDKRNKPDLFMHLVAENKWEHALVFVKTRNGVDYLAAMLDEAGYAVDTIHG
;
A
#
# COMPACT_ATOMS: atom_id res chain seq x y z
N MET A 1 11.02 33.69 -8.66
CA MET A 1 11.82 34.19 -9.81
C MET A 1 11.82 33.10 -10.88
N ALA A 2 10.85 33.14 -11.81
CA ALA A 2 10.76 32.20 -12.96
C ALA A 2 9.95 32.81 -14.13
N ALA A 3 9.59 34.09 -14.05
CA ALA A 3 8.74 34.75 -15.05
C ALA A 3 9.54 35.48 -16.14
N THR A 4 10.87 35.57 -16.00
CA THR A 4 11.71 36.41 -16.88
C THR A 4 12.35 35.65 -18.05
N ILE A 5 12.17 34.32 -18.13
CA ILE A 5 12.91 33.47 -19.09
C ILE A 5 12.04 32.94 -20.25
N LEU A 6 10.70 33.00 -20.16
CA LEU A 6 9.83 32.37 -21.16
C LEU A 6 9.28 33.40 -22.16
N ARG A 7 9.63 33.25 -23.45
CA ARG A 7 8.96 33.95 -24.56
C ARG A 7 8.00 32.98 -25.25
N SER A 8 6.70 33.26 -25.15
CA SER A 8 5.59 32.54 -25.80
C SER A 8 5.63 31.00 -25.66
N PRO A 9 5.55 30.47 -24.43
CA PRO A 9 5.49 29.02 -24.24
C PRO A 9 4.14 28.46 -24.75
N VAL A 10 4.19 27.44 -25.60
CA VAL A 10 3.02 26.58 -25.85
C VAL A 10 2.85 25.69 -24.63
N ASN A 11 1.73 25.86 -23.93
CA ASN A 11 1.45 25.14 -22.69
C ASN A 11 0.82 23.78 -23.03
N ILE A 12 1.59 22.70 -22.93
CA ILE A 12 1.09 21.33 -23.09
C ILE A 12 0.81 20.78 -21.69
N SER A 13 -0.42 20.95 -21.22
CA SER A 13 -0.91 20.30 -20.01
C SER A 13 -1.41 18.91 -20.36
N VAL A 14 -0.74 17.88 -19.82
CA VAL A 14 -1.33 16.53 -19.80
C VAL A 14 -2.40 16.50 -18.72
N SER A 15 -3.55 15.87 -19.03
CA SER A 15 -4.62 15.69 -18.05
C SER A 15 -4.08 15.01 -16.78
N PRO A 16 -4.51 15.43 -15.57
CA PRO A 16 -4.09 14.76 -14.35
C PRO A 16 -4.45 13.27 -14.42
N PRO A 17 -3.62 12.34 -13.92
CA PRO A 17 -3.93 10.91 -13.94
C PRO A 17 -4.98 10.59 -12.86
N ILE A 18 -6.20 11.07 -13.03
CA ILE A 18 -7.35 10.76 -12.17
C ILE A 18 -8.29 9.88 -12.97
N ALA A 19 -7.88 8.65 -13.25
CA ALA A 19 -8.76 7.66 -13.89
C ALA A 19 -8.62 6.23 -13.33
N THR A 20 -7.71 5.97 -12.39
CA THR A 20 -7.52 4.63 -11.79
C THR A 20 -8.30 4.45 -10.48
N ALA A 21 -8.52 5.53 -9.72
CA ALA A 21 -9.08 5.46 -8.37
C ALA A 21 -10.56 5.02 -8.33
N SER A 22 -11.35 5.26 -9.39
CA SER A 22 -12.80 5.02 -9.38
C SER A 22 -13.18 3.53 -9.31
N LYS A 23 -12.26 2.61 -9.60
CA LYS A 23 -12.49 1.16 -9.56
C LYS A 23 -11.96 0.48 -8.29
N ILE A 24 -11.28 1.21 -7.41
CA ILE A 24 -10.68 0.64 -6.19
C ILE A 24 -11.72 0.65 -5.07
N LYS A 25 -12.15 -0.53 -4.61
CA LYS A 25 -12.97 -0.67 -3.40
C LYS A 25 -12.09 -0.43 -2.17
N GLN A 26 -12.40 0.60 -1.40
CA GLN A 26 -11.68 0.97 -0.18
C GLN A 26 -12.56 0.78 1.04
N TRP A 27 -11.96 0.35 2.15
CA TRP A 27 -12.65 0.17 3.42
C TRP A 27 -11.65 0.29 4.57
N VAL A 28 -12.17 0.52 5.78
CA VAL A 28 -11.37 0.71 7.00
C VAL A 28 -11.92 -0.22 8.08
N VAL A 29 -11.02 -0.91 8.78
CA VAL A 29 -11.37 -1.63 10.01
C VAL A 29 -10.67 -1.00 11.19
N THR A 30 -11.46 -0.60 12.19
CA THR A 30 -10.97 -0.06 13.44
C THR A 30 -10.57 -1.17 14.38
N VAL A 31 -9.35 -1.11 14.92
CA VAL A 31 -8.84 -2.09 15.86
C VAL A 31 -7.73 -1.47 16.70
N ASP A 32 -7.55 -1.97 17.93
CA ASP A 32 -6.39 -1.62 18.74
C ASP A 32 -5.09 -2.01 18.04
N LYS A 33 -4.07 -1.17 18.20
CA LYS A 33 -2.76 -1.37 17.56
C LYS A 33 -2.21 -2.78 17.76
N ARG A 34 -2.39 -3.34 18.95
CA ARG A 34 -1.85 -4.65 19.32
C ARG A 34 -2.54 -5.81 18.59
N ASN A 35 -3.81 -5.68 18.18
CA ASN A 35 -4.55 -6.75 17.51
C ASN A 35 -4.50 -6.62 15.97
N LYS A 36 -3.81 -5.62 15.42
CA LYS A 36 -3.68 -5.43 13.96
C LYS A 36 -3.10 -6.65 13.23
N PRO A 37 -2.04 -7.32 13.74
CA PRO A 37 -1.49 -8.50 13.08
C PRO A 37 -2.49 -9.65 13.01
N ASP A 38 -3.14 -9.98 14.14
CA ASP A 38 -4.13 -11.06 14.20
C ASP A 38 -5.33 -10.80 13.29
N LEU A 39 -5.85 -9.56 13.29
CA LEU A 39 -6.91 -9.16 12.38
C LEU A 39 -6.49 -9.32 10.93
N PHE A 40 -5.25 -8.92 10.58
CA PHE A 40 -4.76 -9.08 9.22
C PHE A 40 -4.67 -10.56 8.82
N MET A 41 -4.15 -11.42 9.68
CA MET A 41 -4.09 -12.87 9.42
C MET A 41 -5.48 -13.47 9.22
N HIS A 42 -6.46 -13.06 10.03
CA HIS A 42 -7.86 -13.45 9.84
C HIS A 42 -8.39 -13.03 8.47
N LEU A 43 -8.13 -11.78 8.04
CA LEU A 43 -8.56 -11.27 6.74
C LEU A 43 -7.90 -12.00 5.57
N VAL A 44 -6.61 -12.33 5.67
CA VAL A 44 -5.90 -13.12 4.65
C VAL A 44 -6.56 -14.48 4.47
N ALA A 45 -6.84 -15.18 5.58
CA ALA A 45 -7.47 -16.50 5.56
C ALA A 45 -8.91 -16.46 5.03
N GLU A 46 -9.70 -15.45 5.42
CA GLU A 46 -11.09 -15.31 5.01
C GLU A 46 -11.22 -14.93 3.52
N ASN A 47 -10.43 -13.96 3.07
CA ASN A 47 -10.53 -13.42 1.71
C ASN A 47 -9.75 -14.24 0.68
N LYS A 48 -8.83 -15.12 1.11
CA LYS A 48 -8.03 -16.00 0.25
C LYS A 48 -7.35 -15.24 -0.90
N TRP A 49 -6.72 -14.11 -0.58
CA TRP A 49 -6.01 -13.31 -1.57
C TRP A 49 -4.87 -14.11 -2.18
N GLU A 50 -4.85 -14.23 -3.52
CA GLU A 50 -3.75 -14.88 -4.24
C GLU A 50 -2.47 -14.04 -4.18
N HIS A 51 -2.62 -12.71 -4.30
CA HIS A 51 -1.52 -11.75 -4.22
C HIS A 51 -1.97 -10.51 -3.45
N ALA A 52 -1.12 -10.05 -2.53
CA ALA A 52 -1.36 -8.84 -1.75
C ALA A 52 -0.08 -8.03 -1.59
N LEU A 53 -0.19 -6.71 -1.68
CA LEU A 53 0.87 -5.77 -1.33
C LEU A 53 0.51 -5.10 -0.01
N VAL A 54 1.28 -5.39 1.03
CA VAL A 54 1.00 -4.93 2.40
C VAL A 54 2.00 -3.85 2.80
N PHE A 55 1.49 -2.68 3.16
CA PHE A 55 2.33 -1.58 3.62
C PHE A 55 2.35 -1.53 5.16
N VAL A 56 3.54 -1.68 5.73
CA VAL A 56 3.77 -1.56 7.18
C VAL A 56 4.71 -0.39 7.44
N LYS A 57 4.39 0.44 8.43
CA LYS A 57 5.07 1.73 8.69
C LYS A 57 6.57 1.59 9.01
N THR A 58 7.01 0.47 9.57
CA THR A 58 8.35 0.31 10.16
C THR A 58 8.95 -1.02 9.74
N ARG A 59 10.26 -1.05 9.47
CA ARG A 59 11.01 -2.27 9.14
C ARG A 59 10.76 -3.41 10.14
N ASN A 60 10.91 -3.18 11.44
CA ASN A 60 10.66 -4.23 12.45
C ASN A 60 9.22 -4.78 12.40
N GLY A 61 8.25 -3.94 12.01
CA GLY A 61 6.87 -4.37 11.83
C GLY A 61 6.67 -5.19 10.56
N VAL A 62 7.44 -4.93 9.50
CA VAL A 62 7.49 -5.77 8.30
C VAL A 62 8.05 -7.14 8.68
N ASP A 63 9.21 -7.17 9.34
CA ASP A 63 9.89 -8.41 9.72
C ASP A 63 9.01 -9.28 10.63
N TYR A 64 8.33 -8.67 11.60
CA TYR A 64 7.40 -9.35 12.48
C TYR A 64 6.20 -9.95 11.72
N LEU A 65 5.58 -9.18 10.82
CA LEU A 65 4.43 -9.66 10.06
C LEU A 65 4.82 -10.75 9.05
N ALA A 66 6.00 -10.61 8.43
CA ALA A 66 6.53 -11.61 7.51
C ALA A 66 6.77 -12.94 8.23
N ALA A 67 7.35 -12.91 9.44
CA ALA A 67 7.54 -14.12 10.24
C ALA A 67 6.21 -14.82 10.58
N MET A 68 5.17 -14.05 10.94
CA MET A 68 3.83 -14.61 11.19
C MET A 68 3.21 -15.25 9.94
N LEU A 69 3.38 -14.63 8.77
CA LEU A 69 2.88 -15.16 7.50
C LEU A 69 3.61 -16.45 7.10
N ASP A 70 4.93 -16.47 7.25
CA ASP A 70 5.78 -17.63 6.95
C ASP A 70 5.45 -18.81 7.87
N GLU A 71 5.30 -18.56 9.19
CA GLU A 71 4.87 -19.59 10.15
C GLU A 71 3.48 -20.16 9.83
N ALA A 72 2.59 -19.32 9.31
CA ALA A 72 1.26 -19.73 8.84
C ALA A 72 1.27 -20.39 7.44
N GLY A 73 2.45 -20.54 6.81
CA GLY A 73 2.64 -21.23 5.53
C GLY A 73 2.37 -20.37 4.29
N TYR A 74 2.29 -19.04 4.43
CA TYR A 74 2.15 -18.14 3.29
C TYR A 74 3.52 -17.76 2.73
N ALA A 75 3.64 -17.79 1.40
CA ALA A 75 4.80 -17.23 0.73
C ALA A 75 4.82 -15.71 0.88
N VAL A 76 5.91 -15.17 1.43
CA VAL A 76 6.08 -13.74 1.68
C VAL A 76 7.50 -13.31 1.32
N ASP A 77 7.61 -12.09 0.80
CA ASP A 77 8.89 -11.42 0.58
C ASP A 77 8.78 -9.98 1.10
N THR A 78 9.92 -9.42 1.53
CA THR A 78 10.00 -8.12 2.18
C THR A 78 10.78 -7.14 1.35
N ILE A 79 10.17 -5.99 1.03
CA ILE A 79 10.85 -4.88 0.35
C ILE A 79 11.24 -3.84 1.40
N HIS A 80 12.52 -3.51 1.47
CA HIS A 80 13.05 -2.46 2.33
C HIS A 80 13.78 -1.41 1.48
N GLY A 81 13.71 -0.16 1.92
CA GLY A 81 14.45 0.99 1.37
C GLY A 81 15.13 1.77 2.47
#